data_AF-A0A9Q3HHD5-F1
#
_entry.id   AF-A0A9Q3HHD5-F1
#
_cell.length_a   1.000
_cell.length_b   1.000
_cell.length_c   1.000
_cell.angle_alpha   90.00
_cell.angle_beta   90.00
_cell.angle_gamma   90.00
#
_symmetry.space_group_name_H-M   'P 1'
#
loop_
_entity.id
_entity.type
_entity.pdbx_description
1 polymer ?
#
loop_
_entity_poly.entity_id
_entity_poly.type
_entity_poly.pdbx_seq_one_letter_code
_entity_poly.pdbx_strand_id
1 'polypeptide(L)'
;MQECRPVSIPLLPNENFSPATEEEAMEFKKLSVNYRSAIGSINYLSNATRPDLSHAVSLLSQFLESPGIKHRQGFLHVLRYLCGSPDLGLVYSRNSHHGITAYSDADWGNCQVTRRLVTGYLATFNNFIVLWKTRKQPTVSLSTAEAKYKALCDLTSEILWLRQWAKECSILHSTTPIPIHEDNQSFIKVANGDCNINNKRMKHVDIQLHFIKEAIRSSVIQLKYAPTSSMLADFLTKSVPCPSLSRALTALGVLRLGVRGDVEIHLNTDQDDRHA
;
A
#
# COMPACT_ATOMS: atom_id res chain seq x y z
N MET A 1 13.58 20.12 -15.38
CA MET A 1 12.40 20.03 -14.50
C MET A 1 12.26 21.20 -13.51
N GLN A 2 13.17 22.17 -13.48
CA GLN A 2 13.11 23.31 -12.54
C GLN A 2 11.88 24.24 -12.72
N GLU A 3 11.20 24.20 -13.87
CA GLU A 3 10.00 25.01 -14.16
C GLU A 3 8.71 24.18 -14.28
N CYS A 4 8.70 22.95 -13.77
CA CYS A 4 7.56 22.06 -13.97
C CYS A 4 6.40 22.40 -13.01
N ARG A 5 5.18 22.58 -13.54
CA ARG A 5 3.98 22.83 -12.72
C ARG A 5 3.69 21.59 -11.85
N PRO A 6 3.80 21.68 -10.51
CA PRO A 6 3.62 20.53 -9.64
C PRO A 6 2.18 20.03 -9.67
N VAL A 7 2.00 18.76 -9.31
CA VAL A 7 0.68 18.12 -9.13
C VAL A 7 0.60 17.56 -7.71
N SER A 8 -0.62 17.36 -7.21
CA SER A 8 -0.87 17.02 -5.81
C SER A 8 -1.04 15.52 -5.54
N ILE A 9 -1.10 14.70 -6.59
CA ILE A 9 -1.23 13.24 -6.50
C ILE A 9 -0.26 12.59 -7.51
N PRO A 10 0.24 11.38 -7.23
CA PRO A 10 1.23 10.70 -8.08
C PRO A 10 0.64 10.14 -9.38
N LEU A 11 -0.67 9.88 -9.40
CA LEU A 11 -1.40 9.40 -10.58
C LEU A 11 -2.85 9.88 -10.49
N LEU A 12 -3.49 10.15 -11.62
CA LEU A 12 -4.89 10.57 -11.63
C LEU A 12 -5.83 9.40 -11.25
N PRO A 13 -6.95 9.66 -10.55
CA PRO A 13 -7.97 8.65 -10.33
C PRO A 13 -8.54 8.14 -11.66
N ASN A 14 -8.75 6.84 -11.77
CA ASN A 14 -9.27 6.16 -12.97
C ASN A 14 -8.37 6.23 -14.21
N GLU A 15 -7.10 6.63 -14.06
CA GLU A 15 -6.14 6.59 -15.16
C GLU A 15 -5.74 5.15 -15.45
N ASN A 16 -6.22 4.63 -16.58
CA ASN A 16 -5.96 3.27 -17.02
C ASN A 16 -4.92 3.28 -18.15
N PHE A 17 -3.85 2.51 -17.97
CA PHE A 17 -2.87 2.28 -19.02
C PHE A 17 -3.15 0.94 -19.73
N SER A 18 -3.14 0.97 -21.05
CA SER A 18 -3.23 -0.21 -21.92
C SER A 18 -1.87 -0.47 -22.58
N PRO A 19 -1.60 -1.69 -23.07
CA PRO A 19 -0.47 -1.92 -23.95
C PRO A 19 -0.44 -0.88 -25.07
N ALA A 20 0.75 -0.37 -25.37
CA ALA A 20 0.94 0.64 -26.41
C ALA A 20 0.54 0.05 -27.77
N THR A 21 -0.13 0.85 -28.60
CA THR A 21 -0.30 0.51 -30.01
C THR A 21 1.05 0.60 -30.73
N GLU A 22 1.16 -0.01 -31.91
CA GLU A 22 2.39 0.05 -32.71
C GLU A 22 2.80 1.50 -33.02
N GLU A 23 1.81 2.37 -33.29
CA GLU A 23 2.01 3.80 -33.50
C GLU A 23 2.59 4.48 -32.25
N GLU A 24 1.97 4.30 -31.08
CA GLU A 24 2.44 4.88 -29.81
C GLU A 24 3.84 4.40 -29.43
N ALA A 25 4.16 3.13 -29.71
CA ALA A 25 5.46 2.54 -29.46
C ALA A 25 6.52 3.08 -30.43
N MET A 26 6.18 3.26 -31.71
CA MET A 26 7.07 3.86 -32.70
C MET A 26 7.38 5.32 -32.36
N GLU A 27 6.37 6.11 -31.99
CA GLU A 27 6.60 7.49 -31.58
C GLU A 27 7.42 7.59 -30.29
N PHE A 28 7.19 6.69 -29.32
CA PHE A 28 8.03 6.62 -28.12
C PHE A 28 9.49 6.29 -28.48
N LYS A 29 9.72 5.36 -29.41
CA LYS A 29 11.07 4.96 -29.85
C LYS A 29 11.86 6.14 -30.45
N LYS A 30 11.19 7.09 -31.12
CA LYS A 30 11.83 8.31 -31.65
C LYS A 30 12.39 9.23 -30.57
N LEU A 31 11.91 9.14 -29.32
CA LEU A 31 12.35 9.97 -28.20
C LEU A 31 13.68 9.51 -27.60
N SER A 32 14.16 8.30 -27.94
CA SER A 32 15.45 7.76 -27.46
C SER A 32 15.57 7.67 -25.93
N VAL A 33 14.44 7.56 -25.22
CA VAL A 33 14.42 7.54 -23.75
C VAL A 33 14.51 6.11 -23.22
N ASN A 34 15.41 5.87 -22.27
CA ASN A 34 15.47 4.60 -21.55
C ASN A 34 14.39 4.55 -20.46
N TYR A 35 13.20 4.08 -20.83
CA TYR A 35 12.06 3.96 -19.90
C TYR A 35 12.36 3.05 -18.70
N ARG A 36 13.09 1.94 -18.91
CA ARG A 36 13.40 0.99 -17.84
C ARG A 36 14.28 1.60 -16.76
N SER A 37 15.31 2.33 -17.17
CA SER A 37 16.18 3.07 -16.24
C SER A 37 15.39 4.14 -15.49
N ALA A 38 14.54 4.89 -16.20
CA ALA A 38 13.74 5.96 -15.62
C ALA A 38 12.78 5.45 -14.52
N ILE A 39 12.04 4.36 -14.79
CA ILE A 39 11.17 3.72 -13.79
C ILE A 39 12.00 3.10 -12.65
N GLY A 40 13.15 2.49 -12.95
CA GLY A 40 14.05 1.95 -11.95
C GLY A 40 14.50 2.99 -10.92
N SER A 41 14.78 4.22 -11.35
CA SER A 41 15.15 5.32 -10.46
C SER A 41 14.04 5.70 -9.47
N ILE A 42 12.78 5.77 -9.93
CA ILE A 42 11.65 6.09 -9.03
C ILE A 42 11.28 4.88 -8.16
N ASN A 43 11.47 3.66 -8.65
CA ASN A 43 11.24 2.44 -7.87
C ASN A 43 12.11 2.37 -6.61
N TYR A 44 13.34 2.92 -6.67
CA TYR A 44 14.16 3.08 -5.47
C TYR A 44 13.48 3.97 -4.42
N LEU A 45 13.02 5.16 -4.81
CA LEU A 45 12.29 6.06 -3.90
C LEU A 45 11.02 5.39 -3.34
N SER A 46 10.27 4.72 -4.21
CA SER A 46 9.02 4.03 -3.86
C SER A 46 9.20 2.96 -2.79
N ASN A 47 10.31 2.20 -2.84
CA ASN A 47 10.56 1.11 -1.90
C ASN A 47 11.33 1.56 -0.65
N ALA A 48 12.00 2.71 -0.69
CA ALA A 48 12.85 3.17 0.42
C ALA A 48 12.19 4.24 1.30
N THR A 49 11.56 5.25 0.70
CA THR A 49 11.17 6.49 1.44
C THR A 49 9.81 7.05 1.09
N ARG A 50 9.23 6.66 -0.05
CA ARG A 50 8.03 7.27 -0.62
C ARG A 50 6.94 6.23 -0.91
N PRO A 51 6.25 5.73 0.14
CA PRO A 51 5.23 4.70 -0.03
C PRO A 51 4.07 5.15 -0.93
N ASP A 52 3.79 6.46 -0.99
CA ASP A 52 2.81 7.10 -1.86
C ASP A 52 3.02 6.81 -3.36
N LEU A 53 4.23 6.48 -3.79
CA LEU A 53 4.54 6.18 -5.19
C LEU A 53 4.25 4.72 -5.57
N SER A 54 4.04 3.83 -4.60
CA SER A 54 4.02 2.37 -4.79
C SER A 54 3.00 1.92 -5.83
N HIS A 55 1.80 2.49 -5.80
CA HIS A 55 0.77 2.18 -6.77
C HIS A 55 1.15 2.64 -8.18
N ALA A 56 1.55 3.91 -8.33
CA ALA A 56 1.92 4.49 -9.62
C ALA A 56 3.11 3.77 -10.26
N VAL A 57 4.16 3.48 -9.48
CA VAL A 57 5.33 2.73 -9.94
C VAL A 57 4.96 1.30 -10.32
N SER A 58 4.16 0.61 -9.50
CA SER A 58 3.70 -0.75 -9.82
C SER A 58 2.85 -0.79 -11.09
N LEU A 59 2.10 0.26 -11.40
CA LEU A 59 1.29 0.34 -12.61
C LEU A 59 2.17 0.59 -13.85
N LEU A 60 3.03 1.60 -13.80
CA LEU A 60 3.92 1.98 -14.90
C LEU A 60 4.98 0.92 -15.22
N SER A 61 5.39 0.14 -14.22
CA SER A 61 6.34 -0.97 -14.38
C SER A 61 5.78 -2.15 -15.21
N GLN A 62 4.47 -2.19 -15.47
CA GLN A 62 3.88 -3.23 -16.32
C GLN A 62 4.26 -3.06 -17.80
N PHE A 63 4.77 -1.88 -18.19
CA PHE A 63 5.04 -1.52 -19.58
C PHE A 63 6.55 -1.28 -19.84
N LEU A 64 7.41 -1.96 -19.09
CA LEU A 64 8.87 -1.86 -19.22
C LEU A 64 9.41 -2.44 -20.53
N GLU A 65 8.73 -3.43 -21.09
CA GLU A 65 9.15 -4.12 -22.32
C GLU A 65 8.79 -3.32 -23.57
N SER A 66 7.53 -2.90 -23.68
CA SER A 66 7.00 -2.10 -24.79
C SER A 66 6.30 -0.83 -24.26
N PRO A 67 7.08 0.22 -23.92
CA PRO A 67 6.53 1.50 -23.49
C PRO A 67 5.95 2.30 -24.68
N GLY A 68 4.99 3.18 -24.37
CA GLY A 68 4.34 4.07 -25.33
C GLY A 68 4.28 5.49 -24.78
N ILE A 69 3.78 6.44 -25.57
CA ILE A 69 3.73 7.85 -25.15
C ILE A 69 2.89 8.05 -23.90
N LYS A 70 1.74 7.37 -23.77
CA LYS A 70 0.89 7.47 -22.58
C LYS A 70 1.64 7.04 -21.31
N HIS A 71 2.42 5.97 -21.38
CA HIS A 71 3.26 5.51 -20.27
C HIS A 71 4.31 6.55 -19.88
N ARG A 72 4.92 7.20 -20.88
CA ARG A 72 5.84 8.32 -20.63
C ARG A 72 5.14 9.52 -19.99
N GLN A 73 3.94 9.86 -20.43
CA GLN A 73 3.16 10.96 -19.85
C GLN A 73 2.82 10.67 -18.38
N GLY A 74 2.40 9.44 -18.05
CA GLY A 74 2.20 8.99 -16.68
C GLY A 74 3.47 9.08 -15.83
N PHE A 75 4.62 8.65 -16.38
CA PHE A 75 5.91 8.82 -15.72
C PHE A 75 6.26 10.29 -15.46
N LEU A 76 6.05 11.18 -16.43
CA LEU A 76 6.26 12.62 -16.25
C LEU A 76 5.30 13.22 -15.22
N HIS A 77 4.08 12.71 -15.10
CA HIS A 77 3.13 13.10 -14.05
C HIS A 77 3.68 12.76 -12.66
N VAL A 78 4.21 11.55 -12.47
CA VAL A 78 4.86 11.15 -11.21
C VAL A 78 6.04 12.07 -10.89
N LEU A 79 6.85 12.43 -11.89
CA LEU A 79 7.95 13.37 -11.67
C LEU A 79 7.48 14.77 -11.27
N ARG A 80 6.38 15.26 -11.84
CA ARG A 80 5.75 16.54 -11.43
C ARG A 80 5.28 16.50 -9.99
N TYR A 81 4.78 15.36 -9.54
CA TYR A 81 4.38 15.16 -8.15
C TYR A 81 5.58 15.20 -7.20
N LEU A 82 6.69 14.55 -7.58
CA LEU A 82 7.95 14.59 -6.82
C LEU A 82 8.52 16.01 -6.75
N CYS A 83 8.48 16.77 -7.85
CA CYS A 83 8.90 18.17 -7.85
C CYS A 83 8.08 19.06 -6.90
N GLY A 84 6.81 18.73 -6.65
CA GLY A 84 5.94 19.45 -5.70
C GLY A 84 6.11 19.02 -4.24
N SER A 85 6.85 17.94 -3.97
CA SER A 85 7.03 17.34 -2.65
C SER A 85 8.45 16.80 -2.41
N PRO A 86 9.52 17.57 -2.69
CA PRO A 86 10.90 17.09 -2.53
C PRO A 86 11.28 16.87 -1.05
N ASP A 87 10.58 17.55 -0.15
CA ASP A 87 10.73 17.52 1.30
C ASP A 87 9.91 16.40 1.96
N LEU A 88 9.00 15.74 1.26
CA LEU A 88 8.18 14.67 1.84
C LEU A 88 9.00 13.40 2.05
N GLY A 89 9.02 12.87 3.28
CA GLY A 89 9.76 11.66 3.62
C GLY A 89 9.29 11.01 4.92
N LEU A 90 9.89 9.86 5.26
CA LEU A 90 9.59 9.13 6.49
C LEU A 90 10.22 9.82 7.70
N VAL A 91 9.41 10.16 8.69
CA VAL A 91 9.82 10.74 9.96
C VAL A 91 9.48 9.77 11.07
N TYR A 92 10.50 9.24 11.73
CA TYR A 92 10.36 8.42 12.92
C TYR A 92 10.67 9.26 14.15
N SER A 93 9.76 9.30 15.11
CA SER A 93 10.00 9.93 16.39
C SER A 93 9.85 8.93 17.53
N ARG A 94 10.49 9.22 18.66
CA ARG A 94 10.34 8.40 19.86
C ARG A 94 8.90 8.53 20.35
N ASN A 95 8.21 7.41 20.41
CA ASN A 95 6.82 7.33 20.85
C ASN A 95 6.71 6.35 22.02
N SER A 96 5.80 6.62 22.95
CA SER A 96 5.47 5.73 24.08
C SER A 96 4.53 4.59 23.68
N HIS A 97 3.92 4.64 22.50
CA HIS A 97 3.21 3.49 21.94
C HIS A 97 4.20 2.37 21.62
N HIS A 98 3.79 1.13 21.90
CA HIS A 98 4.56 -0.08 21.62
C HIS A 98 3.64 -1.07 20.93
N GLY A 99 3.75 -1.21 19.61
CA GLY A 99 2.94 -2.19 18.89
C GLY A 99 3.09 -2.15 17.39
N ILE A 100 2.99 -3.34 16.80
CA ILE A 100 2.82 -3.51 15.35
C ILE A 100 1.32 -3.45 15.04
N THR A 101 0.94 -2.69 14.02
CA THR A 101 -0.42 -2.69 13.47
C THR A 101 -0.34 -2.77 11.95
N ALA A 102 -1.17 -3.58 11.32
CA ALA A 102 -1.16 -3.75 9.87
C ALA A 102 -2.52 -3.48 9.24
N TYR A 103 -2.49 -3.24 7.93
CA TYR A 103 -3.64 -2.94 7.08
C TYR A 103 -3.47 -3.69 5.76
N SER A 104 -4.51 -4.36 5.29
CA SER A 104 -4.50 -5.08 4.01
C SER A 104 -5.73 -4.70 3.18
N ASP A 105 -5.47 -4.24 1.95
CA ASP A 105 -6.50 -3.92 0.97
C ASP A 105 -6.23 -4.68 -0.34
N ALA A 106 -7.30 -4.96 -1.07
CA ALA A 106 -7.22 -5.55 -2.40
C ALA A 106 -8.32 -4.98 -3.28
N ASP A 107 -7.93 -4.31 -4.36
CA ASP A 107 -8.88 -3.67 -5.28
C ASP A 107 -9.16 -4.55 -6.51
N TRP A 108 -10.43 -4.59 -6.89
CA TRP A 108 -11.00 -5.45 -7.93
C TRP A 108 -11.11 -4.75 -9.27
N GLY A 109 -10.42 -5.31 -10.28
CA GLY A 109 -10.70 -4.99 -11.67
C GLY A 109 -10.04 -3.72 -12.25
N ASN A 110 -9.14 -3.06 -11.51
CA ASN A 110 -8.41 -1.87 -12.02
C ASN A 110 -7.56 -2.14 -13.26
N CYS A 111 -7.12 -3.38 -13.51
CA CYS A 111 -6.45 -3.70 -14.77
C CYS A 111 -7.44 -4.26 -15.78
N GLN A 112 -8.03 -3.40 -16.63
CA GLN A 112 -8.96 -3.82 -17.70
C GLN A 112 -8.36 -4.87 -18.66
N VAL A 113 -7.03 -4.82 -18.84
CA VAL A 113 -6.27 -5.66 -19.77
C VAL A 113 -6.12 -7.10 -19.27
N THR A 114 -5.78 -7.28 -17.98
CA THR A 114 -5.47 -8.62 -17.43
C THR A 114 -6.53 -9.12 -16.46
N ARG A 115 -7.45 -8.26 -16.04
CA ARG A 115 -8.45 -8.51 -14.97
C ARG A 115 -7.85 -9.01 -13.65
N ARG A 116 -6.54 -8.83 -13.46
CA ARG A 116 -5.84 -9.16 -12.21
C ARG A 116 -5.98 -8.03 -11.21
N LEU A 117 -6.06 -8.41 -9.94
CA LEU A 117 -6.20 -7.50 -8.83
C LEU A 117 -4.85 -6.94 -8.39
N VAL A 118 -4.91 -5.80 -7.71
CA VAL A 118 -3.77 -5.21 -7.02
C VAL A 118 -3.96 -5.45 -5.52
N THR A 119 -2.99 -6.14 -4.93
CA THR A 119 -2.86 -6.27 -3.48
C THR A 119 -2.03 -5.10 -2.97
N GLY A 120 -2.49 -4.47 -1.89
CA GLY A 120 -1.78 -3.42 -1.18
C GLY A 120 -1.83 -3.70 0.31
N TYR A 121 -0.69 -3.77 0.96
CA TYR A 121 -0.66 -3.92 2.40
C TYR A 121 0.48 -3.12 3.01
N LEU A 122 0.31 -2.78 4.29
CA LEU A 122 1.33 -2.11 5.07
C LEU A 122 1.30 -2.57 6.53
N ALA A 123 2.44 -2.44 7.19
CA ALA A 123 2.58 -2.57 8.62
C ALA A 123 3.25 -1.32 9.20
N THR A 124 2.79 -0.94 10.38
CA THR A 124 3.29 0.17 11.17
C THR A 124 3.87 -0.37 12.46
N PHE A 125 4.90 0.30 12.96
CA PHE A 125 5.44 0.14 14.30
C PHE A 125 5.32 1.48 15.00
N ASN A 126 4.58 1.53 16.11
CA ASN A 126 4.35 2.77 16.88
C ASN A 126 3.75 3.92 16.04
N ASN A 127 2.84 3.58 15.12
CA ASN A 127 2.19 4.46 14.14
C ASN A 127 3.11 4.93 12.99
N PHE A 128 4.36 4.49 12.94
CA PHE A 128 5.24 4.77 11.79
C PHE A 128 5.24 3.58 10.84
N ILE A 129 5.09 3.83 9.55
CA ILE A 129 5.16 2.76 8.56
C ILE A 129 6.57 2.15 8.54
N VAL A 130 6.65 0.83 8.59
CA VAL A 130 7.93 0.08 8.52
C VAL A 130 7.96 -0.90 7.37
N LEU A 131 6.79 -1.26 6.85
CA LEU A 131 6.63 -2.18 5.73
C LEU A 131 5.44 -1.74 4.90
N TRP A 132 5.62 -1.72 3.59
CA TRP A 132 4.54 -1.51 2.63
C TRP A 132 4.84 -2.27 1.35
N LYS A 133 3.78 -2.62 0.63
CA LYS A 133 3.91 -3.35 -0.62
C LYS A 133 2.68 -3.10 -1.47
N THR A 134 2.92 -2.76 -2.73
CA THR A 134 1.91 -2.84 -3.79
C THR A 134 2.34 -3.94 -4.74
N ARG A 135 1.43 -4.86 -5.06
CA ARG A 135 1.72 -5.94 -6.00
C ARG A 135 0.49 -6.30 -6.81
N LYS A 136 0.66 -6.38 -8.12
CA LYS A 136 -0.31 -7.06 -9.00
C LYS A 136 -0.28 -8.56 -8.73
N GLN A 137 -1.44 -9.15 -8.44
CA GLN A 137 -1.53 -10.58 -8.16
C GLN A 137 -1.01 -11.39 -9.35
N PRO A 138 -0.22 -12.47 -9.11
CA PRO A 138 0.34 -13.26 -10.20
C PRO A 138 -0.74 -14.03 -10.97
N THR A 139 -1.80 -14.45 -10.27
CA THR A 139 -2.94 -15.18 -10.83
C THR A 139 -4.19 -14.31 -10.83
N VAL A 140 -5.10 -14.57 -11.78
CA VAL A 140 -6.44 -13.98 -11.77
C VAL A 140 -7.22 -14.61 -10.62
N SER A 141 -7.85 -13.78 -9.79
CA SER A 141 -8.77 -14.27 -8.76
C SER A 141 -10.18 -14.34 -9.34
N LEU A 142 -10.90 -15.41 -9.03
CA LEU A 142 -12.27 -15.65 -9.51
C LEU A 142 -13.32 -14.95 -8.65
N SER A 143 -12.93 -14.48 -7.46
CA SER A 143 -13.79 -13.70 -6.56
C SER A 143 -13.01 -12.64 -5.79
N THR A 144 -13.68 -11.57 -5.39
CA THR A 144 -13.11 -10.52 -4.53
C THR A 144 -12.60 -11.09 -3.21
N ALA A 145 -13.32 -12.07 -2.67
CA ALA A 145 -12.91 -12.80 -1.47
C ALA A 145 -11.57 -13.52 -1.66
N GLU A 146 -11.37 -14.24 -2.78
CA GLU A 146 -10.09 -14.92 -3.07
C GLU A 146 -8.91 -13.95 -3.10
N ALA A 147 -9.08 -12.78 -3.70
CA ALA A 147 -8.00 -11.81 -3.75
C ALA A 147 -7.69 -11.22 -2.38
N LYS A 148 -8.70 -10.99 -1.53
CA LYS A 148 -8.50 -10.56 -0.14
C LYS A 148 -7.78 -11.64 0.68
N TYR A 149 -8.09 -12.93 0.48
CA TYR A 149 -7.35 -14.02 1.13
C TYR A 149 -5.89 -14.07 0.70
N LYS A 150 -5.60 -13.92 -0.60
CA LYS A 150 -4.22 -13.82 -1.10
C LYS A 150 -3.47 -12.66 -0.45
N ALA A 151 -4.09 -11.48 -0.43
CA ALA A 151 -3.52 -10.29 0.20
C ALA A 151 -3.22 -10.49 1.70
N LEU A 152 -4.19 -11.06 2.42
CA LEU A 152 -4.05 -11.32 3.85
C LEU A 152 -3.02 -12.42 4.14
N CYS A 153 -2.89 -13.46 3.32
CA CYS A 153 -1.84 -14.47 3.47
C CYS A 153 -0.45 -13.89 3.27
N ASP A 154 -0.26 -13.06 2.23
CA ASP A 154 1.00 -12.38 1.97
C ASP A 154 1.35 -11.48 3.17
N LEU A 155 0.41 -10.65 3.63
CA LEU A 155 0.61 -9.79 4.80
C LEU A 155 0.89 -10.59 6.09
N THR A 156 0.17 -11.69 6.32
CA THR A 156 0.36 -12.53 7.52
C THR A 156 1.77 -13.13 7.54
N SER A 157 2.31 -13.51 6.38
CA SER A 157 3.68 -14.01 6.25
C SER A 157 4.71 -12.92 6.57
N GLU A 158 4.52 -11.71 6.06
CA GLU A 158 5.38 -10.55 6.36
C GLU A 158 5.30 -10.17 7.84
N ILE A 159 4.12 -10.26 8.48
CA ILE A 159 3.94 -10.00 9.92
C ILE A 159 4.63 -11.07 10.77
N LEU A 160 4.55 -12.34 10.38
CA LEU A 160 5.26 -13.42 11.08
C LEU A 160 6.77 -13.17 11.07
N TRP A 161 7.31 -12.78 9.91
CA TRP A 161 8.71 -12.40 9.78
C TRP A 161 9.05 -11.17 10.62
N LEU A 162 8.27 -10.09 10.52
CA LEU A 162 8.49 -8.85 11.26
C LEU A 162 8.43 -9.07 12.77
N ARG A 163 7.49 -9.91 13.24
CA ARG A 163 7.36 -10.29 14.65
C ARG A 163 8.57 -11.08 15.13
N GLN A 164 9.08 -12.01 14.33
CA GLN A 164 10.27 -12.79 14.68
C GLN A 164 11.51 -11.90 14.75
N TRP A 165 11.71 -11.04 13.74
CA TRP A 165 12.80 -10.07 13.73
C TRP A 165 12.73 -9.11 14.92
N ALA A 166 11.56 -8.56 15.23
CA ALA A 166 11.38 -7.66 16.36
C ALA A 166 11.64 -8.32 17.73
N LYS A 167 11.38 -9.62 17.87
CA LYS A 167 11.74 -10.41 19.06
C LYS A 167 13.24 -10.59 19.18
N GLU A 168 13.91 -10.95 18.08
CA GLU A 168 15.37 -11.13 18.07
C GLU A 168 16.12 -9.82 18.40
N CYS A 169 15.61 -8.68 17.92
CA CYS A 169 16.13 -7.37 18.27
C CYS A 169 15.74 -6.89 19.68
N SER A 170 14.99 -7.69 20.46
CA SER A 170 14.48 -7.31 21.79
C SER A 170 13.65 -6.01 21.78
N ILE A 171 12.99 -5.71 20.67
CA ILE A 171 12.13 -4.52 20.49
C ILE A 171 10.70 -4.84 20.94
N LEU A 172 10.24 -6.07 20.66
CA LEU A 172 8.91 -6.52 21.00
C LEU A 172 8.95 -7.55 22.14
N HIS A 173 8.48 -7.14 23.31
CA HIS A 173 8.40 -8.02 24.50
C HIS A 173 7.03 -8.69 24.66
N SER A 174 6.00 -8.18 23.96
CA SER A 174 4.63 -8.65 24.10
C SER A 174 4.33 -9.84 23.17
N THR A 175 3.59 -10.80 23.71
CA THR A 175 3.02 -11.92 22.94
C THR A 175 1.65 -11.61 22.34
N THR A 176 1.13 -10.39 22.54
CA THR A 176 -0.19 -9.97 22.05
C THR A 176 -0.35 -10.18 20.55
N PRO A 177 -1.54 -10.62 20.09
CA PRO A 177 -1.84 -10.72 18.67
C PRO A 177 -1.67 -9.37 17.97
N ILE A 178 -1.09 -9.39 16.77
CA ILE A 178 -0.90 -8.18 15.95
C ILE A 178 -2.23 -7.87 15.25
N PRO A 179 -2.82 -6.67 15.46
CA PRO A 179 -4.04 -6.28 14.78
C PRO A 179 -3.80 -6.06 13.28
N ILE A 180 -4.56 -6.77 12.45
CA ILE A 180 -4.66 -6.53 11.00
C ILE A 180 -6.04 -5.92 10.72
N HIS A 181 -6.05 -4.73 10.15
CA HIS A 181 -7.26 -4.02 9.79
C HIS A 181 -7.71 -4.39 8.37
N GLU A 182 -9.01 -4.69 8.25
CA GLU A 182 -9.69 -5.09 7.03
C GLU A 182 -11.04 -4.36 6.93
N ASP A 183 -11.44 -3.99 5.71
CA ASP A 183 -12.64 -3.19 5.43
C ASP A 183 -13.91 -4.02 5.19
N ASN A 184 -13.79 -5.36 5.16
CA ASN A 184 -14.89 -6.26 4.86
C ASN A 184 -15.24 -7.15 6.06
N GLN A 185 -16.32 -6.79 6.75
CA GLN A 185 -16.81 -7.56 7.91
C GLN A 185 -17.19 -9.00 7.57
N SER A 186 -17.75 -9.24 6.38
CA SER A 186 -18.10 -10.59 5.93
C SER A 186 -16.83 -11.44 5.80
N PHE A 187 -15.77 -10.87 5.25
CA PHE A 187 -14.47 -11.53 5.15
C PHE A 187 -13.88 -11.87 6.54
N ILE A 188 -13.92 -10.91 7.47
CA ILE A 188 -13.45 -11.10 8.85
C ILE A 188 -14.19 -12.26 9.55
N LYS A 189 -15.52 -12.30 9.44
CA LYS A 189 -16.34 -13.37 10.03
C LYS A 189 -15.96 -14.76 9.50
N VAL A 190 -15.69 -14.88 8.20
CA VAL A 190 -15.28 -16.14 7.59
C VAL A 190 -13.89 -16.57 8.07
N ALA A 191 -12.95 -15.63 8.11
CA ALA A 191 -11.60 -15.87 8.57
C ALA A 191 -11.55 -16.27 10.05
N ASN A 192 -12.42 -15.70 10.90
CA ASN A 192 -12.57 -16.10 12.30
C ASN A 192 -13.27 -17.45 12.49
N GLY A 193 -13.99 -17.95 11.47
CA GLY A 193 -14.77 -19.19 11.56
C GLY A 193 -16.20 -18.98 12.10
N ASP A 194 -16.65 -17.74 12.23
CA ASP A 194 -17.98 -17.37 12.78
C ASP A 194 -19.13 -17.68 11.81
N CYS A 195 -18.83 -17.93 10.54
CA CYS A 195 -19.82 -18.34 9.54
C CYS A 195 -19.36 -19.57 8.77
N ASN A 196 -20.23 -20.58 8.77
CA ASN A 196 -19.99 -21.85 8.08
C ASN A 196 -20.28 -21.67 6.58
N ILE A 197 -19.32 -21.15 5.83
CA ILE A 197 -19.43 -21.13 4.37
C ILE A 197 -19.24 -22.56 3.89
N ASN A 198 -20.26 -23.12 3.23
CA ASN A 198 -20.21 -24.42 2.57
C ASN A 198 -18.83 -24.66 1.91
N ASN A 199 -18.03 -25.58 2.48
CA ASN A 199 -16.67 -25.92 2.05
C ASN A 199 -16.54 -26.17 0.53
N LYS A 200 -17.62 -26.50 -0.17
CA LYS A 200 -17.66 -26.65 -1.64
C LYS A 200 -17.39 -25.36 -2.42
N ARG A 201 -17.79 -24.18 -1.93
CA ARG A 201 -17.63 -22.90 -2.67
C ARG A 201 -16.24 -22.25 -2.50
N MET A 202 -15.48 -22.66 -1.48
CA MET A 202 -14.20 -22.06 -1.11
C MET A 202 -12.99 -23.00 -1.28
N LYS A 203 -13.16 -24.17 -1.91
CA LYS A 203 -12.06 -25.14 -2.10
C LYS A 203 -10.79 -24.53 -2.73
N HIS A 204 -10.95 -23.56 -3.62
CA HIS A 204 -9.83 -22.89 -4.31
C HIS A 204 -9.02 -21.93 -3.42
N VAL A 205 -9.55 -21.55 -2.25
CA VAL A 205 -8.89 -20.67 -1.25
C VAL A 205 -8.69 -21.36 0.09
N ASP A 206 -8.98 -22.66 0.18
CA ASP A 206 -9.07 -23.38 1.45
C ASP A 206 -7.74 -23.39 2.20
N ILE A 207 -6.63 -23.61 1.49
CA ILE A 207 -5.27 -23.59 2.06
C ILE A 207 -4.94 -22.21 2.64
N GLN A 208 -5.28 -21.13 1.92
CA GLN A 208 -5.05 -19.75 2.35
C GLN A 208 -5.86 -19.43 3.60
N LEU A 209 -7.14 -19.81 3.60
CA LEU A 209 -8.03 -19.65 4.73
C LEU A 209 -7.55 -20.44 5.96
N HIS A 210 -7.10 -21.67 5.77
CA HIS A 210 -6.54 -22.50 6.84
C HIS A 210 -5.30 -21.88 7.47
N PHE A 211 -4.37 -21.37 6.65
CA PHE A 211 -3.18 -20.66 7.13
C PHE A 211 -3.55 -19.43 7.99
N ILE A 212 -4.51 -18.62 7.52
CA ILE A 212 -4.98 -17.44 8.27
C ILE A 212 -5.64 -17.86 9.59
N LYS A 213 -6.52 -18.88 9.55
CA LYS A 213 -7.17 -19.42 10.75
C LYS A 213 -6.17 -19.95 11.76
N GLU A 214 -5.11 -20.62 11.30
CA GLU A 214 -4.04 -21.10 12.16
C GLU A 214 -3.29 -19.94 12.83
N ALA A 215 -2.97 -18.88 12.08
CA ALA A 215 -2.33 -17.69 12.62
C ALA A 215 -3.21 -16.97 13.66
N ILE A 216 -4.53 -16.91 13.45
CA ILE A 216 -5.49 -16.37 14.41
C ILE A 216 -5.56 -17.25 15.66
N ARG A 217 -5.75 -18.57 15.49
CA ARG A 217 -5.84 -19.54 16.60
C ARG A 217 -4.58 -19.57 17.47
N SER A 218 -3.41 -19.43 16.83
CA SER A 218 -2.12 -19.33 17.51
C SER A 218 -1.87 -17.95 18.14
N SER A 219 -2.87 -17.06 18.14
CA SER A 219 -2.76 -15.70 18.72
C SER A 219 -1.60 -14.89 18.11
N VAL A 220 -1.26 -15.16 16.85
CA VAL A 220 -0.24 -14.42 16.13
C VAL A 220 -0.81 -13.08 15.66
N ILE A 221 -1.99 -13.16 15.06
CA ILE A 221 -2.70 -12.03 14.46
C ILE A 221 -4.13 -11.95 15.00
N GLN A 222 -4.72 -10.77 14.94
CA GLN A 222 -6.14 -10.56 15.21
C GLN A 222 -6.72 -9.69 14.11
N LEU A 223 -7.79 -10.14 13.46
CA LEU A 223 -8.48 -9.32 12.46
C LEU A 223 -9.39 -8.29 13.15
N LYS A 224 -9.29 -7.04 12.71
CA LYS A 224 -10.12 -5.92 13.18
C LYS A 224 -10.78 -5.25 11.99
N TYR A 225 -12.04 -4.85 12.17
CA TYR A 225 -12.71 -4.06 11.15
C TYR A 225 -12.20 -2.62 11.18
N ALA A 226 -11.87 -2.08 10.01
CA ALA A 226 -11.65 -0.65 9.81
C ALA A 226 -12.56 -0.15 8.69
N PRO A 227 -13.34 0.93 8.89
CA PRO A 227 -14.12 1.49 7.79
C PRO A 227 -13.19 1.96 6.66
N THR A 228 -13.64 1.87 5.41
CA THR A 228 -12.89 2.28 4.20
C THR A 228 -12.34 3.71 4.32
N SER A 229 -13.06 4.61 4.98
CA SER A 229 -12.59 5.98 5.23
C SER A 229 -11.30 6.02 6.06
N SER A 230 -11.08 5.07 6.95
CA SER A 230 -9.89 4.95 7.82
C SER A 230 -8.84 3.95 7.30
N MET A 231 -9.07 3.36 6.12
CA MET A 231 -8.20 2.33 5.60
C MET A 231 -6.91 2.92 5.04
N LEU A 232 -5.81 2.75 5.78
CA LEU A 232 -4.53 3.36 5.42
C LEU A 232 -3.86 2.68 4.21
N ALA A 233 -4.26 1.46 3.85
CA ALA A 233 -3.70 0.76 2.69
C ALA A 233 -4.36 1.11 1.35
N ASP A 234 -5.46 1.88 1.34
CA ASP A 234 -6.22 2.18 0.11
C ASP A 234 -5.36 2.81 -1.00
N PHE A 235 -4.43 3.70 -0.66
CA PHE A 235 -3.59 4.35 -1.67
C PHE A 235 -2.56 3.40 -2.33
N LEU A 236 -2.36 2.21 -1.76
CA LEU A 236 -1.47 1.19 -2.32
C LEU A 236 -2.14 0.40 -3.44
N THR A 237 -3.47 0.32 -3.46
CA THR A 237 -4.22 -0.49 -4.44
C THR A 237 -4.84 0.35 -5.56
N LYS A 238 -5.07 1.64 -5.31
CA LYS A 238 -5.69 2.58 -6.25
C LYS A 238 -5.21 4.01 -6.05
N SER A 239 -5.37 4.84 -7.07
CA SER A 239 -5.21 6.29 -6.98
C SER A 239 -6.33 6.90 -6.14
N VAL A 240 -5.97 7.55 -5.03
CA VAL A 240 -6.93 8.22 -4.13
C VAL A 240 -6.84 9.75 -4.25
N PRO A 241 -7.93 10.50 -3.95
CA PRO A 241 -7.89 11.96 -3.92
C PRO A 241 -6.84 12.50 -2.94
N CYS A 242 -6.30 13.70 -3.24
CA CYS A 242 -5.25 14.33 -2.44
C CYS A 242 -5.56 14.41 -0.92
N PRO A 243 -6.78 14.76 -0.46
CA PRO A 243 -7.07 14.81 0.98
C PRO A 243 -6.95 13.44 1.66
N SER A 244 -7.40 12.38 0.98
CA SER A 244 -7.29 11.01 1.48
C SER A 244 -5.84 10.54 1.51
N LEU A 245 -5.07 10.83 0.46
CA LEU A 245 -3.64 10.52 0.40
C LEU A 245 -2.89 11.22 1.53
N SER A 246 -3.04 12.54 1.66
CA SER A 246 -2.34 13.33 2.68
C SER A 246 -2.65 12.84 4.08
N ARG A 247 -3.91 12.54 4.38
CA ARG A 247 -4.32 12.02 5.69
C ARG A 247 -3.68 10.65 5.99
N ALA A 248 -3.65 9.76 5.00
CA ALA A 248 -3.02 8.45 5.16
C ALA A 248 -1.50 8.60 5.39
N LEU A 249 -0.84 9.46 4.62
CA LEU A 249 0.60 9.71 4.75
C LEU A 249 0.97 10.31 6.12
N THR A 250 0.22 11.32 6.59
CA THR A 250 0.42 11.89 7.92
C THR A 250 0.24 10.84 9.02
N ALA A 251 -0.79 10.00 8.93
CA ALA A 251 -1.04 8.92 9.90
C ALA A 251 0.06 7.84 9.90
N LEU A 252 0.81 7.70 8.81
CA LEU A 252 1.90 6.74 8.63
C LEU A 252 3.29 7.32 8.94
N GLY A 253 3.36 8.60 9.35
CA GLY A 253 4.63 9.28 9.63
C GLY A 253 5.37 9.74 8.39
N VAL A 254 4.69 9.88 7.25
CA VAL A 254 5.26 10.49 6.04
C VAL A 254 4.94 11.98 6.07
N LEU A 255 5.94 12.78 6.45
CA LEU A 255 5.79 14.21 6.72
C LEU A 255 6.77 15.02 5.88
N ARG A 256 6.49 16.32 5.73
CA ARG A 256 7.42 17.25 5.10
C ARG A 256 8.57 17.54 6.07
N LEU A 257 9.78 17.20 5.65
CA LEU A 257 11.02 17.48 6.35
C LEU A 257 11.33 18.97 6.20
N GLY A 258 11.34 19.70 7.32
CA GLY A 258 11.91 21.03 7.34
C GLY A 258 13.36 20.96 6.84
N VAL A 259 13.70 21.79 5.85
CA VAL A 259 15.08 21.92 5.37
C VAL A 259 15.87 22.61 6.50
N ARG A 260 16.39 21.81 7.43
CA ARG A 260 17.21 22.09 8.64
C ARG A 260 16.49 21.68 9.93
N GLY A 261 16.93 20.57 10.52
CA GLY A 261 17.07 20.36 11.97
C GLY A 261 15.83 20.35 12.87
N ASP A 262 14.78 21.10 12.55
CA ASP A 262 13.63 21.31 13.40
C ASP A 262 12.41 20.66 12.75
N VAL A 263 12.06 19.49 13.29
CA VAL A 263 10.77 18.84 13.00
C VAL A 263 9.74 19.58 13.83
N GLU A 264 9.01 20.54 13.26
CA GLU A 264 7.79 21.07 13.87
C GLU A 264 6.71 19.98 13.81
N ILE A 265 6.65 19.14 14.84
CA ILE A 265 5.54 18.21 15.04
C ILE A 265 4.36 19.02 15.59
N HIS A 266 3.44 19.45 14.73
CA HIS A 266 2.13 19.91 15.18
C HIS A 266 1.31 18.70 15.62
N LEU A 267 1.49 18.29 16.87
CA LEU A 267 0.55 17.41 17.55
C LEU A 267 -0.73 18.21 17.78
N ASN A 268 -1.80 17.89 17.03
CA ASN A 268 -3.16 18.27 17.43
C ASN A 268 -3.47 17.58 18.77
N THR A 269 -3.17 18.29 19.86
CA THR A 269 -3.70 17.99 21.18
C THR A 269 -5.06 18.67 21.25
N ASP A 270 -6.06 17.99 20.71
CA ASP A 270 -7.44 18.40 20.96
C ASP A 270 -7.76 18.15 22.43
N GLN A 271 -8.37 19.20 22.98
CA GLN A 271 -8.81 19.39 24.35
C GLN A 271 -9.71 18.25 24.84
N ASP A 272 -9.32 17.60 25.92
CA ASP A 272 -10.23 16.91 26.84
C ASP A 272 -9.81 17.27 28.28
N ASP A 273 -9.87 18.56 28.58
CA ASP A 273 -9.97 19.08 29.94
C ASP A 273 -11.13 20.06 29.94
N ARG A 274 -12.34 19.51 30.08
CA ARG A 274 -13.53 20.17 30.63
C ARG A 274 -14.68 19.16 30.69
N HIS A 275 -14.78 18.44 31.80
CA HIS A 275 -16.03 18.38 32.57
C HIS A 275 -15.72 17.95 34.00
N ALA A 276 -16.38 18.67 34.90
CA ALA A 276 -16.37 18.60 36.36
C ALA A 276 -16.69 17.21 36.93
#